data_AF-A0A955X5J6-F1
#
_entry.id   AF-A0A955X5J6-F1
#
_cell.length_a   1.000
_cell.length_b   1.000
_cell.length_c   1.000
_cell.angle_alpha   90.00
_cell.angle_beta   90.00
_cell.angle_gamma   90.00
#
_symmetry.space_group_name_H-M   'P 1'
#
loop_
_entity.id
_entity.type
_entity.pdbx_description
1 polymer ?
#
loop_
_entity_poly.entity_id
_entity_poly.type
_entity_poly.pdbx_seq_one_letter_code
_entity_poly.pdbx_strand_id
1 'polypeptide(L)'
;MESLNAVRELLAEHLDPQGDITPPWAKFPDYERGTIGWRMGLGETWLGLWWSFIRAFGDDRAAKVALLKRHPPAPYSWADSVMEALDPGWEDGLDDDGGDDDLGPLAIPEAEWRYLLDAGLVASDVAYRTWRTQNPEPEGPWRWTRFPEQAARYWTRSFAFWSRALAEERTRLDWSPPRLPFGWWGCRRPLRSGALDKIDLQLGLYTLARALCAGEVTPPWRLGAALTDFRDSFEDDMGYVDAFRLWLMSAFDDRPHLERYLDAHEAPEDWRAWSVEQSLVP
;
A
#
# COMPACT_ATOMS: atom_id res chain seq x y z
N MET A 1 1.13 7.54 35.51
CA MET A 1 -0.27 7.20 35.84
C MET A 1 -1.26 8.14 35.15
N GLU A 2 -0.93 9.43 34.92
CA GLU A 2 -1.76 10.36 34.12
C GLU A 2 -1.90 9.98 32.63
N SER A 3 -0.95 9.22 32.07
CA SER A 3 -0.94 8.80 30.66
C SER A 3 -1.98 7.72 30.31
N LEU A 4 -2.33 6.79 31.23
CA LEU A 4 -3.24 5.67 30.91
C LEU A 4 -4.73 6.08 30.90
N ASN A 5 -5.11 7.05 31.74
CA ASN A 5 -6.49 7.56 31.75
C ASN A 5 -6.77 8.45 30.53
N ALA A 6 -5.81 9.30 30.15
CA ALA A 6 -5.92 10.10 28.93
C ALA A 6 -6.03 9.21 27.66
N VAL A 7 -5.22 8.14 27.58
CA VAL A 7 -5.30 7.17 26.47
C VAL A 7 -6.64 6.44 26.45
N ARG A 8 -7.22 6.10 27.61
CA ARG A 8 -8.55 5.47 27.70
C ARG A 8 -9.69 6.40 27.27
N GLU A 9 -9.63 7.67 27.64
CA GLU A 9 -10.63 8.67 27.22
C GLU A 9 -10.57 8.90 25.71
N LEU A 10 -9.36 9.08 25.14
CA LEU A 10 -9.15 9.17 23.70
C LEU A 10 -9.59 7.91 22.95
N LEU A 11 -9.28 6.73 23.49
CA LEU A 11 -9.68 5.46 22.90
C LEU A 11 -11.21 5.33 22.81
N ALA A 12 -11.95 5.77 23.84
CA ALA A 12 -13.41 5.68 23.87
C ALA A 12 -14.09 6.44 22.72
N GLU A 13 -13.50 7.54 22.23
CA GLU A 13 -14.01 8.30 21.08
C GLU A 13 -13.84 7.57 19.73
N HIS A 14 -12.99 6.55 19.70
CA HIS A 14 -12.61 5.81 18.50
C HIS A 14 -13.13 4.37 18.45
N LEU A 15 -13.83 3.94 19.49
CA LEU A 15 -14.51 2.65 19.50
C LEU A 15 -15.78 2.70 18.66
N ASP A 16 -16.03 1.63 17.92
CA ASP A 16 -17.29 1.42 17.22
C ASP A 16 -18.41 0.99 18.20
N PRO A 17 -19.66 0.82 17.73
CA PRO A 17 -20.77 0.40 18.59
C PRO A 17 -20.60 -0.96 19.27
N GLN A 18 -19.68 -1.80 18.79
CA GLN A 18 -19.32 -3.09 19.38
C GLN A 18 -18.22 -2.96 20.44
N GLY A 19 -17.67 -1.76 20.61
CA GLY A 19 -16.55 -1.49 21.50
C GLY A 19 -15.20 -1.83 20.87
N ASP A 20 -15.12 -1.95 19.55
CA ASP A 20 -13.90 -2.33 18.83
C ASP A 20 -13.22 -1.12 18.19
N ILE A 21 -11.92 -1.25 17.93
CA ILE A 21 -11.15 -0.28 17.14
C ILE A 21 -10.69 -0.94 15.84
N THR A 22 -10.86 -0.21 14.74
CA THR A 22 -10.44 -0.68 13.42
C THR A 22 -8.90 -0.79 13.37
N PRO A 23 -8.34 -1.93 12.89
CA PRO A 23 -6.90 -2.09 12.80
C PRO A 23 -6.24 -1.13 11.80
N PRO A 24 -4.94 -0.85 11.92
CA PRO A 24 -4.27 0.21 11.15
C PRO A 24 -4.39 0.00 9.64
N TRP A 25 -4.14 -1.21 9.14
CA TRP A 25 -4.29 -1.55 7.73
C TRP A 25 -5.72 -1.43 7.21
N ALA A 26 -6.71 -1.59 8.09
CA ALA A 26 -8.10 -1.38 7.73
C ALA A 26 -8.49 0.09 7.83
N LYS A 27 -7.92 0.88 8.74
CA LYS A 27 -8.23 2.31 8.87
C LYS A 27 -7.59 3.15 7.77
N PHE A 28 -6.35 2.84 7.41
CA PHE A 28 -5.56 3.53 6.39
C PHE A 28 -5.02 2.52 5.37
N PRO A 29 -5.88 1.89 4.56
CA PRO A 29 -5.45 0.84 3.63
C PRO A 29 -4.50 1.35 2.53
N ASP A 30 -4.53 2.65 2.24
CA ASP A 30 -3.66 3.32 1.29
C ASP A 30 -2.39 3.88 1.92
N TYR A 31 -2.15 3.66 3.22
CA TYR A 31 -0.86 3.93 3.84
C TYR A 31 0.02 2.69 3.73
N GLU A 32 1.11 2.81 2.98
CA GLU A 32 2.17 1.80 2.98
C GLU A 32 2.80 1.70 4.37
N ARG A 33 3.19 0.50 4.79
CA ARG A 33 3.74 0.27 6.14
C ARG A 33 4.91 1.21 6.50
N GLY A 34 5.75 1.56 5.53
CA GLY A 34 6.89 2.47 5.71
C GLY A 34 6.59 3.96 5.46
N THR A 35 5.36 4.35 5.15
CA THR A 35 5.05 5.73 4.77
C THR A 35 5.23 6.71 5.93
N ILE A 36 5.61 7.95 5.61
CA ILE A 36 5.76 9.03 6.60
C ILE A 36 4.47 9.33 7.36
N GLY A 37 3.30 8.98 6.80
CA GLY A 37 2.01 9.08 7.46
C GLY A 37 1.90 8.27 8.77
N TRP A 38 2.72 7.24 8.95
CA TRP A 38 2.82 6.47 10.21
C TRP A 38 3.78 7.09 11.24
N ARG A 39 4.67 8.00 10.84
CA ARG A 39 5.69 8.62 11.71
C ARG A 39 5.40 10.08 12.05
N MET A 40 4.61 10.78 11.24
CA MET A 40 4.39 12.22 11.34
C MET A 40 2.95 12.60 10.90
N GLY A 41 1.96 11.75 11.18
CA GLY A 41 0.60 11.95 10.69
C GLY A 41 -0.47 11.23 11.50
N LEU A 42 -1.70 11.20 10.95
CA LEU A 42 -2.84 10.54 11.58
C LEU A 42 -2.60 9.04 11.84
N GLY A 43 -1.74 8.41 11.03
CA GLY A 43 -1.37 7.01 11.19
C GLY A 43 -0.64 6.76 12.51
N GLU A 44 0.26 7.65 12.92
CA GLU A 44 1.02 7.52 14.18
C GLU A 44 0.08 7.49 15.39
N THR A 45 -0.82 8.48 15.45
CA THR A 45 -1.80 8.57 16.55
C THR A 45 -2.70 7.33 16.56
N TRP A 46 -3.14 6.86 15.39
CA TRP A 46 -3.99 5.68 15.29
C TRP A 46 -3.26 4.39 15.69
N LEU A 47 -1.99 4.22 15.31
CA LEU A 47 -1.16 3.12 15.75
C LEU A 47 -1.06 3.09 17.28
N GLY A 48 -0.78 4.24 17.91
CA GLY A 48 -0.71 4.34 19.37
C GLY A 48 -2.02 3.94 20.06
N LEU A 49 -3.16 4.39 19.54
CA LEU A 49 -4.48 4.02 20.05
C LEU A 49 -4.78 2.53 19.87
N TRP A 50 -4.52 2.00 18.68
CA TRP A 50 -4.75 0.60 18.36
C TRP A 50 -3.89 -0.34 19.21
N TRP A 51 -2.60 -0.04 19.35
CA TRP A 51 -1.70 -0.82 20.22
C TRP A 51 -2.12 -0.76 21.68
N SER A 52 -2.55 0.41 22.16
CA SER A 52 -3.07 0.55 23.53
C SER A 52 -4.32 -0.29 23.75
N PHE A 53 -5.22 -0.34 22.76
CA PHE A 53 -6.41 -1.19 22.79
C PHE A 53 -6.06 -2.68 22.79
N ILE A 54 -5.23 -3.13 21.85
CA ILE A 54 -4.83 -4.54 21.73
C ILE A 54 -4.13 -5.04 23.00
N ARG A 55 -3.26 -4.22 23.59
CA ARG A 55 -2.55 -4.56 24.83
C ARG A 55 -3.48 -4.69 26.04
N ALA A 56 -4.67 -4.08 26.01
CA ALA A 56 -5.67 -4.24 27.06
C ALA A 56 -6.22 -5.68 27.18
N PHE A 57 -6.07 -6.50 26.14
CA PHE A 57 -6.42 -7.93 26.16
C PHE A 57 -5.36 -8.81 26.86
N GLY A 58 -4.20 -8.26 27.24
CA GLY A 58 -3.10 -9.03 27.84
C GLY A 58 -2.65 -10.17 26.92
N ASP A 59 -2.52 -11.38 27.47
CA ASP A 59 -2.07 -12.57 26.75
C ASP A 59 -3.23 -13.40 26.17
N ASP A 60 -4.47 -12.87 26.16
CA ASP A 60 -5.63 -13.58 25.62
C ASP A 60 -5.60 -13.62 24.09
N ARG A 61 -4.80 -14.53 23.54
CA ARG A 61 -4.66 -14.76 22.10
C ARG A 61 -6.00 -15.08 21.45
N ALA A 62 -6.89 -15.82 22.11
CA ALA A 62 -8.18 -16.18 21.55
C ALA A 62 -9.08 -14.96 21.36
N ALA A 63 -9.13 -14.06 22.35
CA ALA A 63 -9.88 -12.81 22.25
C ALA A 63 -9.31 -11.89 21.16
N LYS A 64 -7.98 -11.77 21.06
CA LYS A 64 -7.32 -10.98 20.01
C LYS A 64 -7.59 -11.53 18.61
N VAL A 65 -7.52 -12.85 18.42
CA VAL A 65 -7.90 -13.50 17.14
C VAL A 65 -9.36 -13.22 16.81
N ALA A 66 -10.27 -13.35 17.79
CA ALA A 66 -11.68 -13.09 17.58
C ALA A 66 -11.96 -11.62 17.23
N LEU A 67 -11.21 -10.68 17.80
CA LEU A 67 -11.25 -9.26 17.45
C LEU A 67 -10.78 -9.02 16.01
N LEU A 68 -9.58 -9.49 15.66
CA LEU A 68 -9.01 -9.27 14.33
C LEU A 68 -9.90 -9.84 13.22
N LYS A 69 -10.55 -10.98 13.47
CA LYS A 69 -11.52 -11.61 12.54
C LYS A 69 -12.79 -10.81 12.28
N ARG A 70 -13.10 -9.79 13.09
CA ARG A 70 -14.24 -8.88 12.84
C ARG A 70 -13.91 -7.80 11.82
N HIS A 71 -12.63 -7.64 11.48
CA HIS A 71 -12.15 -6.67 10.50
C HIS A 71 -11.61 -7.36 9.24
N PRO A 72 -11.37 -6.62 8.14
CA PRO A 72 -10.64 -7.17 7.01
C PRO A 72 -9.28 -7.73 7.47
N PRO A 73 -8.82 -8.87 6.90
CA PRO A 73 -7.52 -9.43 7.21
C PRO A 73 -6.41 -8.42 6.88
N ALA A 74 -5.27 -8.55 7.55
CA ALA A 74 -4.13 -7.73 7.21
C ALA A 74 -3.58 -8.12 5.83
N PRO A 75 -3.09 -7.16 5.02
CA PRO A 75 -2.25 -7.50 3.89
C PRO A 75 -0.97 -8.21 4.38
N TYR A 76 -0.32 -9.01 3.54
CA TYR A 76 0.88 -9.77 3.93
C TYR A 76 1.99 -8.89 4.51
N SER A 77 2.15 -7.68 3.97
CA SER A 77 3.08 -6.67 4.49
C SER A 77 2.82 -6.20 5.93
N TRP A 78 1.75 -6.64 6.59
CA TRP A 78 1.39 -6.34 7.99
C TRP A 78 1.38 -7.58 8.90
N ALA A 79 1.84 -8.74 8.40
CA ALA A 79 1.68 -10.01 9.11
C ALA A 79 2.47 -10.11 10.43
N ASP A 80 3.65 -9.52 10.50
CA ASP A 80 4.45 -9.41 11.72
C ASP A 80 3.78 -8.49 12.76
N SER A 81 3.13 -7.40 12.37
CA SER A 81 2.30 -6.60 13.27
C SER A 81 1.09 -7.38 13.79
N VAL A 82 0.54 -8.29 12.97
CA VAL A 82 -0.48 -9.23 13.44
C VAL A 82 0.13 -10.21 14.46
N MET A 83 1.34 -10.73 14.22
CA MET A 83 2.03 -11.60 15.18
C MET A 83 2.32 -10.89 16.50
N GLU A 84 2.91 -9.70 16.47
CA GLU A 84 3.18 -8.88 17.65
C GLU A 84 1.89 -8.57 18.42
N ALA A 85 0.78 -8.32 17.72
CA ALA A 85 -0.52 -8.16 18.37
C ALA A 85 -0.94 -9.42 19.12
N LEU A 86 -0.82 -10.60 18.50
CA LEU A 86 -1.19 -11.88 19.11
C LEU A 86 -0.26 -12.28 20.26
N ASP A 87 1.04 -12.02 20.11
CA ASP A 87 2.11 -12.42 21.01
C ASP A 87 3.14 -11.28 21.15
N PRO A 88 2.96 -10.39 22.16
CA PRO A 88 3.83 -9.23 22.36
C PRO A 88 5.29 -9.54 22.66
N GLY A 89 5.62 -10.80 23.00
CA GLY A 89 7.00 -11.26 23.23
C GLY A 89 7.60 -12.00 22.03
N TRP A 90 6.92 -12.00 20.88
CA TRP A 90 7.37 -12.71 19.69
C TRP A 90 8.70 -12.17 19.15
N GLU A 91 8.91 -10.85 19.17
CA GLU A 91 10.17 -10.23 18.72
C GLU A 91 11.35 -10.54 19.66
N ASP A 92 11.12 -10.58 20.97
CA ASP A 92 12.15 -10.91 21.97
C ASP A 92 12.70 -12.34 21.81
N GLY A 93 11.98 -13.22 21.10
CA GLY A 93 12.41 -14.57 20.76
C GLY A 93 13.22 -14.70 19.47
N LEU A 94 13.40 -13.60 18.72
CA LEU A 94 14.16 -13.57 17.46
C LEU A 94 15.63 -13.12 17.66
N ASP A 95 15.98 -12.64 18.86
CA ASP A 95 17.34 -12.24 19.26
C ASP A 95 18.19 -13.45 19.72
N ASP A 96 18.62 -14.34 18.81
CA ASP A 96 19.76 -15.25 19.09
C ASP A 96 20.49 -15.79 17.85
N ASP A 97 20.82 -14.94 16.87
CA ASP A 97 22.05 -15.14 16.07
C ASP A 97 22.34 -13.90 15.21
N GLY A 98 23.32 -13.11 15.65
CA GLY A 98 23.55 -11.74 15.18
C GLY A 98 23.93 -11.55 13.70
N GLY A 99 23.54 -10.41 13.16
CA GLY A 99 24.08 -9.87 11.91
C GLY A 99 23.19 -8.82 11.24
N ASP A 100 23.61 -7.56 11.38
CA ASP A 100 23.27 -6.36 10.59
C ASP A 100 21.86 -5.74 10.65
N ASP A 101 21.89 -4.42 10.92
CA ASP A 101 20.82 -3.41 10.93
C ASP A 101 20.18 -3.16 9.54
N ASP A 102 19.89 -4.21 8.76
CA ASP A 102 19.03 -4.10 7.58
C ASP A 102 17.63 -4.60 7.93
N LEU A 103 16.76 -3.66 8.32
CA LEU A 103 15.34 -3.85 8.60
C LEU A 103 14.57 -4.32 7.35
N GLY A 104 14.83 -5.54 6.91
CA GLY A 104 13.93 -6.32 6.06
C GLY A 104 12.67 -6.72 6.84
N PRO A 105 11.62 -7.22 6.16
CA PRO A 105 10.46 -7.78 6.85
C PRO A 105 10.95 -8.86 7.83
N LEU A 106 10.57 -8.77 9.11
CA LEU A 106 10.89 -9.83 10.08
C LEU A 106 10.40 -11.15 9.50
N ALA A 107 11.33 -12.10 9.31
CA ALA A 107 11.01 -13.37 8.72
C ALA A 107 10.11 -14.16 9.69
N ILE A 108 8.80 -14.13 9.45
CA ILE A 108 7.83 -14.90 10.24
C ILE A 108 8.10 -16.39 10.00
N PRO A 109 8.33 -17.20 11.05
CA PRO A 109 8.52 -18.62 10.88
C PRO A 109 7.36 -19.26 10.10
N GLU A 110 7.67 -20.22 9.20
CA GLU A 110 6.69 -20.85 8.30
C GLU A 110 5.44 -21.39 9.03
N ALA A 111 5.61 -21.93 10.23
CA ALA A 111 4.50 -22.43 11.04
C ALA A 111 3.53 -21.31 11.47
N GLU A 112 4.05 -20.15 11.90
CA GLU A 112 3.24 -19.00 12.29
C GLU A 112 2.63 -18.32 11.07
N TRP A 113 3.39 -18.21 9.97
CA TRP A 113 2.88 -17.72 8.70
C TRP A 113 1.67 -18.54 8.23
N ARG A 114 1.81 -19.87 8.25
CA ARG A 114 0.71 -20.79 7.90
C ARG A 114 -0.47 -20.65 8.85
N TYR A 115 -0.22 -20.49 10.14
CA TYR A 115 -1.29 -20.21 11.11
C TYR A 115 -2.06 -18.93 10.77
N LEU A 116 -1.37 -17.83 10.46
CA LEU A 116 -2.02 -16.57 10.08
C LEU A 116 -2.90 -16.71 8.84
N LEU A 117 -2.43 -17.45 7.84
CA LEU A 117 -3.17 -17.75 6.62
C LEU A 117 -4.40 -18.63 6.91
N ASP A 118 -4.20 -19.76 7.59
CA ASP A 118 -5.26 -20.72 7.90
C ASP A 118 -6.33 -20.11 8.83
N ALA A 119 -5.90 -19.21 9.72
CA ALA A 119 -6.80 -18.44 10.57
C ALA A 119 -7.51 -17.30 9.83
N GLY A 120 -7.12 -16.95 8.60
CA GLY A 120 -7.68 -15.83 7.85
C GLY A 120 -7.38 -14.48 8.48
N LEU A 121 -6.23 -14.34 9.14
CA LEU A 121 -5.78 -13.09 9.76
C LEU A 121 -4.95 -12.24 8.81
N VAL A 122 -4.33 -12.87 7.81
CA VAL A 122 -3.63 -12.20 6.72
C VAL A 122 -4.12 -12.73 5.37
N ALA A 123 -4.12 -11.90 4.34
CA ALA A 123 -4.49 -12.31 2.99
C ALA A 123 -3.80 -11.44 1.91
N SER A 124 -3.77 -11.96 0.68
CA SER A 124 -3.21 -11.29 -0.50
C SER A 124 -4.18 -10.24 -1.07
N ASP A 125 -3.63 -9.13 -1.56
CA ASP A 125 -4.33 -8.03 -2.26
C ASP A 125 -5.58 -7.51 -1.52
N VAL A 126 -5.48 -7.35 -0.19
CA VAL A 126 -6.59 -6.96 0.68
C VAL A 126 -6.73 -5.44 0.79
N ALA A 127 -5.62 -4.72 0.75
CA ALA A 127 -5.64 -3.28 1.01
C ALA A 127 -6.45 -2.53 -0.05
N TYR A 128 -6.31 -2.91 -1.33
CA TYR A 128 -7.12 -2.33 -2.40
C TYR A 128 -8.62 -2.56 -2.17
N ARG A 129 -9.04 -3.78 -1.81
CA ARG A 129 -10.46 -4.11 -1.57
C ARG A 129 -11.01 -3.37 -0.35
N THR A 130 -10.20 -3.24 0.69
CA THR A 130 -10.55 -2.48 1.90
C THR A 130 -10.72 -1.00 1.56
N TRP A 131 -9.77 -0.42 0.82
CA TRP A 131 -9.85 0.96 0.33
C TRP A 131 -11.08 1.18 -0.55
N ARG A 132 -11.39 0.25 -1.47
CA ARG A 132 -12.55 0.35 -2.37
C ARG A 132 -13.87 0.34 -1.60
N THR A 133 -13.96 -0.45 -0.54
CA THR A 133 -15.15 -0.50 0.35
C THR A 133 -15.37 0.83 1.05
N GLN A 134 -14.29 1.51 1.46
CA GLN A 134 -14.35 2.84 2.09
C GLN A 134 -14.60 3.98 1.09
N ASN A 135 -14.26 3.75 -0.17
CA ASN A 135 -14.36 4.73 -1.25
C ASN A 135 -15.25 4.18 -2.37
N PRO A 136 -16.57 4.01 -2.15
CA PRO A 136 -17.50 3.47 -3.14
C PRO A 136 -17.58 4.33 -4.41
N GLU A 137 -17.32 5.63 -4.27
CA GLU A 137 -17.21 6.59 -5.38
C GLU A 137 -15.88 7.34 -5.21
N PRO A 138 -14.74 6.75 -5.63
CA PRO A 138 -13.44 7.29 -5.29
C PRO A 138 -13.23 8.64 -6.01
N GLU A 139 -12.90 9.66 -5.23
CA GLU A 139 -12.59 10.97 -5.78
C GLU A 139 -11.31 10.94 -6.60
N GLY A 140 -11.26 11.77 -7.65
CA GLY A 140 -10.06 11.89 -8.47
C GLY A 140 -8.88 12.52 -7.71
N PRO A 141 -7.64 12.14 -8.03
CA PRO A 141 -6.44 12.60 -7.34
C PRO A 141 -6.24 14.13 -7.33
N TRP A 142 -6.83 14.81 -8.32
CA TRP A 142 -6.82 16.26 -8.42
C TRP A 142 -7.63 16.99 -7.33
N ARG A 143 -8.30 16.27 -6.43
CA ARG A 143 -8.93 16.86 -5.24
C ARG A 143 -7.93 17.24 -4.16
N TRP A 144 -6.81 16.54 -4.11
CA TRP A 144 -5.79 16.70 -3.06
C TRP A 144 -4.42 17.13 -3.61
N THR A 145 -4.18 17.06 -4.94
CA THR A 145 -3.04 17.74 -5.56
C THR A 145 -3.41 18.64 -6.72
N ARG A 146 -2.55 19.64 -6.96
CA ARG A 146 -2.68 20.53 -8.11
C ARG A 146 -2.17 19.90 -9.40
N PHE A 147 -1.13 19.06 -9.31
CA PHE A 147 -0.41 18.49 -10.43
C PHE A 147 -0.31 16.96 -10.32
N PRO A 148 -0.35 16.24 -11.46
CA PRO A 148 -0.29 14.78 -11.49
C PRO A 148 0.97 14.18 -10.85
N GLU A 149 2.12 14.84 -11.00
CA GLU A 149 3.41 14.41 -10.48
C GLU A 149 3.40 14.37 -8.94
N GLN A 150 2.75 15.35 -8.30
CA GLN A 150 2.59 15.37 -6.84
C GLN A 150 1.76 14.17 -6.36
N ALA A 151 0.76 13.75 -7.14
CA ALA A 151 -0.04 12.59 -6.80
C ALA A 151 0.74 11.30 -6.96
N ALA A 152 1.48 11.17 -8.05
CA ALA A 152 2.37 10.03 -8.29
C ALA A 152 3.52 9.94 -7.29
N ARG A 153 3.94 11.07 -6.69
CA ARG A 153 5.06 11.12 -5.74
C ARG A 153 4.65 10.86 -4.30
N TYR A 154 3.64 11.58 -3.82
CA TYR A 154 3.33 11.64 -2.38
C TYR A 154 2.18 10.73 -1.97
N TRP A 155 1.46 10.19 -2.95
CA TRP A 155 0.22 9.44 -2.74
C TRP A 155 0.13 8.27 -3.73
N THR A 156 1.29 7.68 -4.02
CA THR A 156 1.48 6.65 -5.05
C THR A 156 0.49 5.51 -4.90
N ARG A 157 0.32 4.99 -3.67
CA ARG A 157 -0.60 3.90 -3.38
C ARG A 157 -2.07 4.29 -3.54
N SER A 158 -2.50 5.42 -2.97
CA SER A 158 -3.88 5.92 -3.15
C SER A 158 -4.19 6.15 -4.64
N PHE A 159 -3.23 6.66 -5.41
CA PHE A 159 -3.37 6.86 -6.84
C PHE A 159 -3.36 5.53 -7.62
N ALA A 160 -2.57 4.54 -7.20
CA ALA A 160 -2.60 3.18 -7.74
C ALA A 160 -3.95 2.50 -7.51
N PHE A 161 -4.53 2.64 -6.31
CA PHE A 161 -5.86 2.12 -6.01
C PHE A 161 -6.94 2.83 -6.82
N TRP A 162 -6.87 4.15 -6.93
CA TRP A 162 -7.76 4.90 -7.81
C TRP A 162 -7.64 4.47 -9.28
N SER A 163 -6.42 4.20 -9.77
CA SER A 163 -6.17 3.69 -11.12
C SER A 163 -6.85 2.33 -11.36
N ARG A 164 -6.75 1.42 -10.40
CA ARG A 164 -7.41 0.09 -10.47
C ARG A 164 -8.94 0.23 -10.48
N ALA A 165 -9.49 1.06 -9.59
CA ALA A 165 -10.93 1.33 -9.56
C ALA A 165 -11.41 1.99 -10.87
N LEU A 166 -10.64 2.92 -11.44
CA LEU A 166 -10.93 3.51 -12.73
C LEU A 166 -10.96 2.47 -13.86
N ALA A 167 -10.03 1.52 -13.87
CA ALA A 167 -9.99 0.45 -14.86
C ALA A 167 -11.25 -0.44 -14.78
N GLU A 168 -11.71 -0.77 -13.57
CA GLU A 168 -12.98 -1.48 -13.34
C GLU A 168 -14.18 -0.66 -13.83
N GLU A 169 -14.29 0.61 -13.43
CA GLU A 169 -15.42 1.48 -13.79
C GLU A 169 -15.53 1.69 -15.30
N ARG A 170 -14.41 1.76 -16.03
CA ARG A 170 -14.41 1.89 -17.50
C ARG A 170 -15.07 0.75 -18.25
N THR A 171 -15.17 -0.43 -17.63
CA THR A 171 -15.84 -1.57 -18.25
C THR A 171 -17.37 -1.41 -18.27
N ARG A 172 -17.90 -0.45 -17.50
CA ARG A 172 -19.33 -0.18 -17.42
C ARG A 172 -19.81 0.63 -18.63
N LEU A 173 -21.01 0.28 -19.11
CA LEU A 173 -21.64 0.92 -20.27
C LEU A 173 -21.98 2.40 -20.04
N ASP A 174 -22.24 2.80 -18.79
CA ASP A 174 -22.61 4.14 -18.38
C ASP A 174 -21.40 5.01 -17.98
N TRP A 175 -20.18 4.50 -18.11
CA TRP A 175 -18.99 5.22 -17.70
C TRP A 175 -18.77 6.49 -18.53
N SER A 176 -18.45 7.58 -17.84
CA SER A 176 -18.02 8.81 -18.47
C SER A 176 -16.74 9.34 -17.82
N PRO A 177 -15.76 9.81 -18.61
CA PRO A 177 -14.51 10.30 -18.08
C PRO A 177 -14.74 11.58 -17.28
N PRO A 178 -14.18 11.69 -16.06
CA PRO A 178 -14.35 12.88 -15.23
C PRO A 178 -13.72 14.11 -15.88
N ARG A 179 -14.18 15.28 -15.44
CA ARG A 179 -13.59 16.56 -15.85
C ARG A 179 -12.29 16.79 -15.09
N LEU A 180 -11.20 17.02 -15.83
CA LEU A 180 -9.91 17.33 -15.25
C LEU A 180 -9.69 18.84 -15.11
N PRO A 181 -9.09 19.30 -14.00
CA PRO A 181 -8.62 20.69 -13.90
C PRO A 181 -7.43 20.94 -14.82
N PHE A 182 -7.07 22.22 -14.99
CA PHE A 182 -6.03 22.68 -15.91
C PHE A 182 -4.69 21.95 -15.71
N GLY A 183 -4.22 21.81 -14.46
CA GLY A 183 -2.95 21.15 -14.14
C GLY A 183 -2.89 19.68 -14.53
N TRP A 184 -4.03 19.06 -14.85
CA TRP A 184 -4.17 17.65 -15.19
C TRP A 184 -4.49 17.42 -16.67
N TRP A 185 -4.55 18.46 -17.51
CA TRP A 185 -4.94 18.32 -18.91
C TRP A 185 -4.10 17.31 -19.71
N GLY A 186 -2.82 17.16 -19.37
CA GLY A 186 -1.94 16.15 -19.94
C GLY A 186 -2.38 14.70 -19.72
N CYS A 187 -3.16 14.44 -18.66
CA CYS A 187 -3.72 13.14 -18.34
C CYS A 187 -5.07 12.88 -19.02
N ARG A 188 -5.66 13.88 -19.71
CA ARG A 188 -7.01 13.77 -20.28
C ARG A 188 -7.13 12.66 -21.32
N ARG A 189 -6.12 12.48 -22.18
CA ARG A 189 -6.14 11.44 -23.20
C ARG A 189 -5.97 10.05 -22.57
N PRO A 190 -4.92 9.76 -21.77
CA PRO A 190 -4.81 8.51 -21.03
C PRO A 190 -6.06 8.14 -20.25
N LEU A 191 -6.64 9.12 -19.53
CA LEU A 191 -7.88 8.96 -18.78
C LEU A 191 -9.06 8.49 -19.64
N ARG A 192 -9.15 8.96 -20.88
CA ARG A 192 -10.27 8.66 -21.77
C ARG A 192 -10.08 7.38 -22.55
N SER A 193 -8.87 7.14 -23.05
CA SER A 193 -8.60 6.02 -23.95
C SER A 193 -8.06 4.78 -23.24
N GLY A 194 -7.62 4.90 -21.99
CA GLY A 194 -6.89 3.82 -21.31
C GLY A 194 -5.54 3.51 -21.96
N ALA A 195 -4.98 4.45 -22.72
CA ALA A 195 -3.77 4.23 -23.51
C ALA A 195 -2.78 5.37 -23.33
N LEU A 196 -1.50 5.01 -23.26
CA LEU A 196 -0.40 5.96 -23.26
C LEU A 196 0.04 6.28 -24.69
N ASP A 197 0.13 7.57 -24.99
CA ASP A 197 0.67 8.08 -26.24
C ASP A 197 1.77 9.10 -25.95
N LYS A 198 2.85 9.08 -26.73
CA LYS A 198 3.97 10.04 -26.62
C LYS A 198 4.46 10.17 -25.17
N ILE A 199 5.20 9.17 -24.72
CA ILE A 199 5.84 9.14 -23.41
C ILE A 199 7.20 9.81 -23.48
N ASP A 200 7.58 10.48 -22.39
CA ASP A 200 8.93 10.96 -22.17
C ASP A 200 9.46 10.29 -20.90
N LEU A 201 10.44 9.40 -21.07
CA LEU A 201 10.99 8.62 -19.97
C LEU A 201 11.84 9.46 -19.02
N GLN A 202 12.22 10.69 -19.40
CA GLN A 202 12.91 11.63 -18.51
C GLN A 202 11.94 12.38 -17.59
N LEU A 203 10.64 12.33 -17.87
CA LEU A 203 9.60 12.90 -17.01
C LEU A 203 8.91 11.79 -16.21
N GLY A 204 9.67 11.11 -15.34
CA GLY A 204 9.26 9.86 -14.70
C GLY A 204 7.94 9.95 -13.95
N LEU A 205 7.81 10.88 -13.01
CA LEU A 205 6.58 11.07 -12.23
C LEU A 205 5.37 11.42 -13.11
N TYR A 206 5.58 12.25 -14.14
CA TYR A 206 4.51 12.62 -15.06
C TYR A 206 4.07 11.44 -15.93
N THR A 207 5.03 10.64 -16.42
CA THR A 207 4.74 9.42 -17.19
C THR A 207 4.02 8.39 -16.31
N LEU A 208 4.44 8.19 -15.07
CA LEU A 208 3.74 7.34 -14.10
C LEU A 208 2.31 7.82 -13.86
N ALA A 209 2.11 9.11 -13.61
CA ALA A 209 0.77 9.67 -13.39
C ALA A 209 -0.15 9.49 -14.60
N ARG A 210 0.40 9.63 -15.83
CA ARG A 210 -0.35 9.34 -17.06
C ARG A 210 -0.70 7.86 -17.16
N ALA A 211 0.19 6.95 -16.76
CA ALA A 211 -0.05 5.50 -16.75
C ALA A 211 -1.15 5.13 -15.74
N LEU A 212 -1.10 5.69 -14.54
CA LEU A 212 -2.18 5.56 -13.55
C LEU A 212 -3.51 6.14 -14.06
N CYS A 213 -3.48 7.26 -14.76
CA CYS A 213 -4.67 7.75 -15.47
C CYS A 213 -5.08 6.84 -16.63
N ALA A 214 -4.20 6.07 -17.25
CA ALA A 214 -4.55 5.05 -18.23
C ALA A 214 -5.18 3.80 -17.58
N GLY A 215 -5.20 3.70 -16.25
CA GLY A 215 -5.79 2.57 -15.50
C GLY A 215 -4.83 1.41 -15.28
N GLU A 216 -3.62 1.49 -15.85
CA GLU A 216 -2.60 0.44 -15.77
C GLU A 216 -1.21 1.06 -15.92
N VAL A 217 -0.30 0.71 -15.02
CA VAL A 217 1.10 1.14 -15.14
C VAL A 217 1.78 0.31 -16.21
N THR A 218 2.31 0.96 -17.24
CA THR A 218 3.06 0.26 -18.29
C THR A 218 4.51 0.08 -17.83
N PRO A 219 5.05 -1.14 -17.77
CA PRO A 219 6.39 -1.32 -17.21
C PRO A 219 7.50 -0.78 -18.12
N PRO A 220 8.67 -0.39 -17.57
CA PRO A 220 9.70 0.31 -18.33
C PRO A 220 10.24 -0.48 -19.54
N TRP A 221 10.36 -1.81 -19.44
CA TRP A 221 10.84 -2.65 -20.55
C TRP A 221 9.91 -2.64 -21.76
N ARG A 222 8.60 -2.47 -21.56
CA ARG A 222 7.63 -2.30 -22.66
C ARG A 222 7.76 -0.95 -23.35
N LEU A 223 8.43 0.00 -22.70
CA LEU A 223 8.68 1.34 -23.21
C LEU A 223 10.10 1.52 -23.78
N GLY A 224 10.90 0.45 -23.79
CA GLY A 224 12.27 0.47 -24.27
C GLY A 224 13.31 1.02 -23.29
N ALA A 225 12.95 1.18 -22.00
CA ALA A 225 13.91 1.52 -20.96
C ALA A 225 14.77 0.30 -20.57
N ALA A 226 15.99 0.56 -20.11
CA ALA A 226 16.91 -0.43 -19.57
C ALA A 226 17.07 -0.26 -18.06
N LEU A 227 17.48 -1.31 -17.35
CA LEU A 227 17.80 -1.22 -15.91
C LEU A 227 18.92 -0.23 -15.62
N THR A 228 19.83 0.00 -16.57
CA THR A 228 20.88 1.03 -16.47
C THR A 228 20.35 2.46 -16.42
N ASP A 229 19.06 2.67 -16.72
CA ASP A 229 18.40 3.97 -16.58
C ASP A 229 17.95 4.24 -15.14
N PHE A 230 17.98 3.24 -14.25
CA PHE A 230 17.73 3.41 -12.83
C PHE A 230 18.85 4.20 -12.17
N ARG A 231 18.51 5.24 -11.41
CA ARG A 231 19.48 6.13 -10.74
C ARG A 231 19.31 6.20 -9.23
N ASP A 232 18.31 5.49 -8.70
CA ASP A 232 17.87 5.62 -7.31
C ASP A 232 17.59 7.08 -6.93
N SER A 233 17.00 7.83 -7.86
CA SER A 233 16.66 9.23 -7.65
C SER A 233 15.27 9.37 -7.07
N PHE A 234 15.15 10.15 -6.00
CA PHE A 234 13.88 10.59 -5.45
C PHE A 234 13.60 12.05 -5.79
N GLU A 235 14.23 12.66 -6.78
CA GLU A 235 13.98 14.07 -7.14
C GLU A 235 12.76 14.22 -8.08
N ASP A 236 12.20 15.43 -8.19
CA ASP A 236 11.01 15.68 -9.03
C ASP A 236 11.26 15.46 -10.53
N ASP A 237 12.53 15.46 -10.95
CA ASP A 237 13.00 15.20 -12.31
C ASP A 237 13.51 13.76 -12.52
N MET A 238 13.14 12.84 -11.64
CA MET A 238 13.52 11.43 -11.75
C MET A 238 13.06 10.78 -13.07
N GLY A 239 13.82 9.77 -13.51
CA GLY A 239 13.48 8.99 -14.69
C GLY A 239 12.30 8.06 -14.45
N TYR A 240 11.74 7.50 -15.53
CA TYR A 240 10.60 6.60 -15.41
C TYR A 240 10.91 5.29 -14.69
N VAL A 241 12.16 4.81 -14.73
CA VAL A 241 12.54 3.60 -13.98
C VAL A 241 12.51 3.85 -12.47
N ASP A 242 12.96 5.03 -12.01
CA ASP A 242 12.87 5.44 -10.61
C ASP A 242 11.39 5.62 -10.17
N ALA A 243 10.57 6.28 -11.00
CA ALA A 243 9.15 6.43 -10.73
C ALA A 243 8.43 5.07 -10.71
N PHE A 244 8.81 4.15 -11.59
CA PHE A 244 8.28 2.79 -11.60
C PHE A 244 8.66 2.03 -10.33
N ARG A 245 9.89 2.17 -9.84
CA ARG A 245 10.29 1.65 -8.52
C ARG A 245 9.41 2.19 -7.40
N LEU A 246 9.17 3.50 -7.38
CA LEU A 246 8.27 4.10 -6.39
C LEU A 246 6.90 3.44 -6.43
N TRP A 247 6.33 3.22 -7.62
CA TRP A 247 5.07 2.49 -7.76
C TRP A 247 5.14 1.03 -7.29
N LEU A 248 6.22 0.29 -7.60
CA LEU A 248 6.41 -1.10 -7.16
C LEU A 248 6.40 -1.22 -5.64
N MET A 249 7.09 -0.31 -4.94
CA MET A 249 7.14 -0.27 -3.47
C MET A 249 5.76 -0.01 -2.85
N SER A 250 4.87 0.64 -3.60
CA SER A 250 3.62 1.19 -3.11
C SER A 250 2.37 0.39 -3.45
N ALA A 251 2.33 -0.22 -4.64
CA ALA A 251 1.08 -0.70 -5.23
C ALA A 251 0.69 -2.12 -4.83
N PHE A 252 1.64 -2.90 -4.32
CA PHE A 252 1.46 -4.32 -4.03
C PHE A 252 1.45 -4.59 -2.52
N ASP A 253 0.65 -5.57 -2.13
CA ASP A 253 0.59 -6.06 -0.74
C ASP A 253 1.52 -7.26 -0.51
N ASP A 254 1.83 -7.98 -1.59
CA ASP A 254 2.41 -9.31 -1.56
C ASP A 254 3.08 -9.68 -2.88
N ARG A 255 4.03 -10.62 -2.80
CA ARG A 255 4.76 -11.15 -3.95
C ARG A 255 3.88 -11.84 -5.00
N PRO A 256 2.91 -12.72 -4.67
CA PRO A 256 2.04 -13.33 -5.69
C PRO A 256 1.31 -12.31 -6.56
N HIS A 257 0.87 -11.18 -6.00
CA HIS A 257 0.24 -10.12 -6.78
C HIS A 257 1.24 -9.40 -7.69
N LEU A 258 2.45 -9.11 -7.22
CA LEU A 258 3.52 -8.59 -8.07
C LEU A 258 3.85 -9.55 -9.21
N GLU A 259 4.01 -10.84 -8.94
CA GLU A 259 4.31 -11.87 -9.94
C GLU A 259 3.26 -11.93 -11.04
N ARG A 260 1.96 -11.84 -10.69
CA ARG A 260 0.88 -11.76 -11.70
C ARG A 260 1.04 -10.55 -12.63
N TYR A 261 1.44 -9.40 -12.09
CA TYR A 261 1.70 -8.21 -12.91
C TYR A 261 2.91 -8.43 -13.83
N LEU A 262 4.02 -8.96 -13.29
CA LEU A 262 5.22 -9.25 -14.07
C LEU A 262 4.95 -10.26 -15.20
N ASP A 263 4.15 -11.30 -14.92
CA ASP A 263 3.75 -12.31 -15.90
C ASP A 263 2.84 -11.71 -16.98
N ALA A 264 1.83 -10.93 -16.59
CA ALA A 264 0.92 -10.26 -17.52
C ALA A 264 1.65 -9.32 -18.49
N HIS A 265 2.79 -8.77 -18.07
CA HIS A 265 3.61 -7.89 -18.89
C HIS A 265 4.86 -8.54 -19.48
N GLU A 266 4.98 -9.87 -19.44
CA GLU A 266 6.12 -10.62 -19.99
C GLU A 266 7.46 -10.04 -19.51
N ALA A 267 7.60 -9.82 -18.20
CA ALA A 267 8.81 -9.25 -17.62
C ALA A 267 10.05 -10.10 -17.96
N PRO A 268 11.10 -9.50 -18.54
CA PRO A 268 12.41 -10.14 -18.66
C PRO A 268 12.95 -10.59 -17.31
N GLU A 269 13.84 -11.59 -17.31
CA GLU A 269 14.34 -12.22 -16.06
C GLU A 269 15.07 -11.23 -15.15
N ASP A 270 15.88 -10.34 -15.71
CA ASP A 270 16.58 -9.28 -15.00
C ASP A 270 15.61 -8.28 -14.36
N TRP A 271 14.59 -7.85 -15.10
CA TRP A 271 13.52 -6.99 -14.59
C TRP A 271 12.67 -7.66 -13.52
N ARG A 272 12.44 -8.97 -13.62
CA ARG A 272 11.73 -9.74 -12.61
C ARG A 272 12.52 -9.78 -11.30
N ALA A 273 13.80 -10.16 -11.38
CA ALA A 273 14.69 -10.19 -10.22
C ALA A 273 14.77 -8.82 -9.55
N TRP A 274 15.00 -7.78 -10.35
CA TRP A 274 15.05 -6.39 -9.86
C TRP A 274 13.71 -5.97 -9.22
N SER A 275 12.57 -6.26 -9.85
CA SER A 275 11.27 -5.85 -9.31
C SER A 275 10.96 -6.50 -7.96
N VAL A 276 11.34 -7.78 -7.79
CA VAL A 276 11.19 -8.50 -6.51
C VAL A 276 12.10 -7.90 -5.44
N GLU A 277 13.34 -7.59 -5.78
CA GLU A 277 14.29 -6.93 -4.87
C GLU A 277 13.80 -5.54 -4.45
N GLN A 278 13.24 -4.77 -5.38
CA GLN A 278 12.76 -3.42 -5.10
C GLN A 278 11.40 -3.38 -4.40
N SER A 279 10.59 -4.43 -4.53
CA SER A 279 9.31 -4.51 -3.83
C SER A 279 9.55 -4.85 -2.37
N LEU A 280 9.13 -3.97 -1.45
CA LEU A 280 9.18 -4.21 0.01
C LEU A 280 8.12 -5.24 0.47
N VAL A 281 7.71 -6.16 -0.41
CA VAL A 281 6.67 -7.14 -0.14
C VAL A 281 7.30 -8.46 0.31
N PRO A 282 6.75 -9.11 1.35
CA PRO A 282 7.17 -10.45 1.74
C PRO A 282 6.88 -11.47 0.61
#